data_AF-A0A972QQX6-F1
#
_entry.id   AF-A0A972QQX6-F1
#
_cell.length_a   1.000
_cell.length_b   1.000
_cell.length_c   1.000
_cell.angle_alpha   90.00
_cell.angle_beta   90.00
_cell.angle_gamma   90.00
#
_symmetry.space_group_name_H-M   'P 1'
#
loop_
_entity.id
_entity.type
_entity.pdbx_description
1 polymer ?
#
loop_
_entity_poly.entity_id
_entity_poly.type
_entity_poly.pdbx_seq_one_letter_code
_entity_poly.pdbx_strand_id
1 'polypeptide(L)'
;MPEDNIDKRSVIRDRVITCIQCENTFLLTVAGQERLLAKGFDLPKRCSECRKKKGKKLVFNGKSKDTEKKIRRRRRIEKRENGEELLTTQNLKF
;
A
#
# COMPACT_ATOMS: atom_id res chain seq x y z
N MET A 1 -19.52 -14.24 -45.76
CA MET A 1 -18.92 -13.36 -44.75
C MET A 1 -17.95 -14.21 -43.95
N PRO A 2 -16.63 -14.15 -44.21
CA PRO A 2 -15.66 -15.00 -43.53
C PRO A 2 -15.40 -14.47 -42.12
N GLU A 3 -15.42 -15.38 -41.15
CA GLU A 3 -15.19 -15.10 -39.74
C GLU A 3 -13.67 -14.98 -39.49
N ASP A 4 -13.24 -13.81 -39.01
CA ASP A 4 -11.84 -13.51 -38.71
C ASP A 4 -11.33 -14.38 -37.55
N ASN A 5 -10.72 -15.50 -37.91
CA ASN A 5 -10.01 -16.40 -37.01
C ASN A 5 -8.63 -15.81 -36.70
N ILE A 6 -8.60 -14.78 -35.85
CA ILE A 6 -7.37 -14.16 -35.37
C ILE A 6 -6.85 -15.02 -34.22
N ASP A 7 -5.76 -15.75 -34.46
CA ASP A 7 -4.96 -16.43 -33.45
C ASP A 7 -4.70 -15.50 -32.25
N LYS A 8 -5.41 -15.73 -31.14
CA LYS A 8 -5.50 -14.82 -29.98
C LYS A 8 -4.19 -14.68 -29.17
N ARG A 9 -3.07 -15.18 -29.70
CA ARG A 9 -1.78 -15.31 -28.99
C ARG A 9 -0.63 -14.50 -29.60
N SER A 10 -0.78 -13.90 -30.77
CA SER A 10 0.42 -13.59 -31.58
C SER A 10 0.90 -12.14 -31.63
N VAL A 11 0.27 -11.14 -31.00
CA VAL A 11 0.83 -9.76 -31.01
C VAL A 11 0.46 -8.94 -29.77
N ILE A 12 0.90 -9.37 -28.59
CA ILE A 12 0.93 -8.47 -27.42
C ILE A 12 2.14 -7.55 -27.61
N ARG A 13 1.88 -6.25 -27.79
CA ARG A 13 2.91 -5.20 -27.92
C ARG A 13 2.67 -4.15 -26.84
N ASP A 14 3.71 -3.41 -26.52
CA ASP A 14 3.59 -2.22 -25.68
C ASP A 14 2.57 -1.26 -26.31
N ARG A 15 1.61 -0.82 -25.50
CA ARG A 15 0.57 0.13 -25.93
C ARG A 15 0.48 1.26 -24.93
N VAL A 16 0.33 2.48 -25.43
CA VAL A 16 0.07 3.65 -24.61
C VAL A 16 -1.44 3.79 -24.46
N ILE A 17 -1.92 3.87 -23.22
CA ILE A 17 -3.35 4.00 -22.91
C ILE A 17 -3.59 5.32 -22.18
N THR A 18 -4.62 6.04 -22.59
CA THR A 18 -5.06 7.28 -21.94
C THR A 18 -5.98 6.96 -20.76
N CYS A 19 -5.70 7.53 -19.60
CA CYS A 19 -6.53 7.36 -18.41
C CYS A 19 -7.84 8.15 -18.53
N ILE A 20 -8.99 7.51 -18.39
CA ILE A 20 -10.31 8.17 -18.43
C ILE A 20 -10.61 9.15 -17.27
N GLN A 21 -9.73 9.26 -16.26
CA GLN A 21 -9.97 10.11 -15.08
C GLN A 21 -9.03 11.30 -14.98
N CYS A 22 -7.78 11.14 -15.39
CA CYS A 22 -6.77 12.19 -15.31
C CYS A 22 -6.18 12.51 -16.67
N GLU A 23 -6.67 11.88 -17.73
CA GLU A 23 -6.26 12.07 -19.14
C GLU A 23 -4.78 11.83 -19.42
N ASN A 24 -4.01 11.39 -18.40
CA ASN A 24 -2.62 11.01 -18.54
C ASN A 24 -2.50 9.71 -19.35
N THR A 25 -1.63 9.74 -20.34
CA THR A 25 -1.17 8.57 -21.08
C THR A 25 -0.13 7.80 -20.26
N PHE A 26 -0.29 6.48 -20.15
CA PHE A 26 0.69 5.61 -19.52
C PHE A 26 1.02 4.42 -20.41
N LEU A 27 2.26 3.95 -20.34
CA LEU A 27 2.72 2.79 -21.07
C LEU A 27 2.23 1.52 -20.37
N LEU A 28 1.50 0.68 -21.11
CA LEU A 28 1.14 -0.66 -20.70
C LEU A 28 2.02 -1.67 -21.44
N THR A 29 3.02 -2.18 -20.73
CA THR A 29 4.02 -3.10 -21.28
C THR A 29 3.43 -4.49 -21.56
N VAL A 30 4.04 -5.24 -22.48
CA VAL A 30 3.69 -6.64 -22.79
C VAL A 30 3.60 -7.49 -21.52
N ALA A 31 4.63 -7.44 -20.66
CA ALA A 31 4.65 -8.16 -19.40
C ALA A 31 3.48 -7.78 -18.47
N GLY A 32 3.07 -6.50 -18.49
CA GLY A 32 1.88 -6.04 -17.79
C GLY A 32 0.61 -6.68 -18.37
N GLN A 33 0.45 -6.66 -19.68
CA GLN A 33 -0.71 -7.23 -20.37
C GLN A 33 -0.83 -8.74 -20.13
N GLU A 34 0.26 -9.49 -20.28
CA GLU A 34 0.32 -10.93 -20.00
C GLU A 34 -0.08 -11.24 -18.57
N ARG A 35 0.41 -10.48 -17.59
CA ARG A 35 0.05 -10.68 -16.19
C ARG A 35 -1.44 -10.46 -15.92
N LEU A 36 -2.08 -9.51 -16.62
CA LEU A 36 -3.51 -9.28 -16.50
C LEU A 36 -4.30 -10.41 -17.17
N LEU A 37 -3.91 -10.79 -18.39
CA LEU A 37 -4.54 -11.89 -19.14
C LEU A 37 -4.42 -13.23 -18.41
N ALA A 38 -3.25 -13.55 -17.84
CA ALA A 38 -3.02 -14.76 -17.05
C ALA A 38 -3.92 -14.84 -15.80
N LYS A 39 -4.38 -13.69 -15.31
CA LYS A 39 -5.32 -13.60 -14.19
C LYS A 39 -6.78 -13.51 -14.63
N GLY A 40 -7.06 -13.52 -15.95
CA GLY A 40 -8.41 -13.33 -16.49
C GLY A 40 -8.93 -11.90 -16.36
N PHE A 41 -8.05 -10.90 -16.25
CA PHE A 41 -8.45 -9.50 -16.18
C PHE A 41 -8.27 -8.78 -17.53
N ASP A 42 -9.19 -7.85 -17.79
CA ASP A 42 -9.11 -6.94 -18.94
C ASP A 42 -8.09 -5.82 -18.76
N LEU A 43 -7.71 -5.21 -19.87
CA LEU A 43 -6.76 -4.10 -19.92
C LEU A 43 -7.24 -2.87 -19.10
N PRO A 44 -6.33 -2.19 -18.38
CA PRO A 44 -6.65 -1.03 -17.57
C PRO A 44 -7.07 0.18 -18.41
N LYS A 45 -8.29 0.69 -18.19
CA LYS A 45 -8.73 2.01 -18.70
C LYS A 45 -8.26 3.19 -17.83
N ARG A 46 -7.65 2.91 -16.67
CA ARG A 46 -7.23 3.90 -15.66
C ARG A 46 -5.78 3.65 -15.27
N CYS A 47 -5.01 4.72 -15.09
CA CYS A 47 -3.63 4.64 -14.62
C CYS A 47 -3.53 4.11 -13.18
N SER A 48 -2.33 3.67 -12.80
CA SER A 48 -2.01 3.16 -11.46
C SER A 48 -2.39 4.15 -10.35
N GLU A 49 -2.14 5.43 -10.56
CA GLU A 49 -2.42 6.49 -9.58
C GLU A 49 -3.92 6.68 -9.35
N CYS A 50 -4.74 6.71 -10.41
CA CYS A 50 -6.19 6.77 -10.30
C CYS A 50 -6.79 5.50 -9.67
N ARG A 51 -6.22 4.32 -9.95
CA ARG A 51 -6.60 3.07 -9.29
C ARG A 51 -6.30 3.11 -7.78
N LYS A 52 -5.10 3.57 -7.39
CA LYS A 52 -4.71 3.73 -5.99
C LYS A 52 -5.59 4.73 -5.26
N LYS A 53 -5.90 5.88 -5.86
CA LYS A 53 -6.79 6.90 -5.26
C LYS A 53 -8.17 6.34 -4.91
N LYS A 54 -8.73 5.44 -5.73
CA LYS A 54 -10.00 4.75 -5.43
C LYS A 54 -9.86 3.71 -4.31
N GLY A 55 -8.71 3.02 -4.24
CA GLY A 55 -8.41 2.01 -3.22
C GLY A 55 -8.12 2.57 -1.82
N LYS A 56 -7.83 3.87 -1.69
CA LYS A 56 -7.51 4.52 -0.40
C LYS A 56 -8.70 4.63 0.59
N LYS A 57 -9.88 4.11 0.26
CA LYS A 57 -10.94 3.88 1.26
C LYS A 57 -10.67 2.67 2.15
N LEU A 58 -9.69 1.82 1.82
CA LEU A 58 -9.12 0.88 2.79
C LEU A 58 -7.96 1.57 3.50
N VAL A 59 -8.39 2.45 4.39
CA VAL A 59 -7.69 2.98 5.54
C VAL A 59 -6.53 2.08 5.99
N PHE A 60 -5.31 2.38 5.53
CA PHE A 60 -4.10 2.05 6.29
C PHE A 60 -3.89 3.12 7.39
N ASN A 61 -4.97 3.63 8.01
CA ASN A 61 -4.90 4.25 9.35
C ASN A 61 -4.92 3.15 10.42
N GLY A 62 -4.10 2.12 10.25
CA GLY A 62 -3.66 1.34 11.38
C GLY A 62 -2.50 2.09 11.99
N LYS A 63 -2.71 2.85 13.08
CA LYS A 63 -1.65 2.90 14.10
C LYS A 63 -1.35 1.43 14.38
N SER A 64 -0.16 0.95 13.99
CA SER A 64 0.19 -0.45 14.21
C SER A 64 -0.04 -0.75 15.70
N LYS A 65 -0.64 -1.89 16.03
CA LYS A 65 -0.80 -2.32 17.44
C LYS A 65 0.53 -2.19 18.21
N ASP A 66 1.65 -2.25 17.49
CA ASP A 66 3.01 -2.00 17.95
C ASP A 66 3.25 -0.61 18.54
N THR A 67 2.66 0.46 18.01
CA THR A 67 2.91 1.82 18.52
C THR A 67 2.32 1.98 19.91
N GLU A 68 1.10 1.49 20.14
CA GLU A 68 0.44 1.58 21.44
C GLU A 68 1.10 0.69 22.49
N LYS A 69 1.51 -0.54 22.12
CA LYS A 69 2.24 -1.44 23.02
C LYS A 69 3.58 -0.85 23.45
N LYS A 70 4.28 -0.14 22.54
CA LYS A 70 5.54 0.56 22.83
C LYS A 70 5.35 1.73 23.81
N ILE A 71 4.30 2.53 23.64
CA ILE A 71 3.97 3.66 24.55
C ILE A 71 3.63 3.14 25.96
N ARG A 72 2.81 2.08 26.08
CA ARG A 72 2.46 1.50 27.38
C ARG A 72 3.68 0.95 28.13
N ARG A 73 4.60 0.27 27.44
CA ARG A 73 5.83 -0.26 28.05
C ARG A 73 6.73 0.86 28.58
N ARG A 74 6.91 1.93 27.80
CA ARG A 74 7.72 3.10 28.20
C ARG A 74 7.18 3.76 29.49
N ARG A 75 5.88 4.03 29.57
CA ARG A 75 5.25 4.58 30.79
C ARG A 75 5.45 3.70 32.03
N ARG A 76 5.53 2.37 31.87
CA ARG A 76 5.74 1.44 33.00
C ARG A 76 7.18 1.50 33.52
N ILE A 77 8.16 1.72 32.64
CA ILE A 77 9.56 1.87 32.99
C ILE A 77 9.77 3.22 33.70
N GLU A 78 9.28 4.31 33.09
CA GLU A 78 9.35 5.66 33.68
C GLU A 78 8.70 5.71 35.08
N LYS A 79 7.57 5.03 35.29
CA LYS A 79 6.94 4.96 36.62
C LYS A 79 7.77 4.22 37.68
N ARG A 80 8.59 3.24 37.28
CA ARG A 80 9.46 2.50 38.22
C ARG A 80 10.68 3.33 38.58
N GLU A 81 11.32 3.94 37.59
CA GLU A 81 12.50 4.81 37.78
C GLU A 81 12.17 6.00 38.69
N ASN A 82 11.07 6.72 38.41
CA ASN A 82 10.63 7.83 39.25
C ASN A 82 10.21 7.39 40.67
N GLY A 83 9.78 6.14 40.85
CA GLY A 83 9.42 5.59 42.16
C GLY A 83 10.66 5.22 43.00
N GLU A 84 11.70 4.69 42.36
CA GLU A 84 12.99 4.36 42.99
C GLU A 84 13.77 5.64 43.36
N GLU A 85 13.64 6.71 42.57
CA GLU A 85 14.24 8.03 42.83
C GLU A 85 13.62 8.74 44.06
N LEU A 86 12.33 8.53 44.33
CA LEU A 86 11.65 9.09 45.51
C LEU A 86 12.08 8.41 46.83
N LEU A 87 12.45 7.13 46.78
CA LEU A 87 12.94 6.36 47.94
C LEU A 87 14.42 6.67 48.24
N THR A 88 15.23 6.91 47.20
CA THR A 88 16.64 7.27 47.37
C THR A 88 16.81 8.70 47.88
N THR A 89 16.01 9.65 47.40
CA THR A 89 16.07 11.05 47.85
C THR A 89 15.56 11.26 49.29
N GLN A 90 14.71 10.36 49.81
CA GLN A 90 14.28 10.39 51.22
C GLN A 90 15.35 9.85 52.18
N ASN A 91 16.28 9.01 51.72
CA ASN A 91 17.32 8.39 52.55
C ASN A 91 18.63 9.18 52.66
N LEU A 92 18.72 10.37 52.04
CA LEU A 92 19.90 11.26 52.06
C LEU A 92 19.71 12.54 52.89
N LYS A 93 18.65 12.64 53.68
CA LYS A 93 18.46 13.72 54.67
C LYS A 93 18.82 13.23 56.07
N PHE A 94 20.12 13.15 56.35
CA PHE A 94 20.68 13.11 57.71
C PHE A 94 21.76 14.19 57.82
#